data_AF-A0A1Y1MMW2-F1
#
_entry.id   AF-A0A1Y1MMW2-F1
#
_cell.length_a   1.000
_cell.length_b   1.000
_cell.length_c   1.000
_cell.angle_alpha   90.00
_cell.angle_beta   90.00
_cell.angle_gamma   90.00
#
_symmetry.space_group_name_H-M   'P 1'
#
loop_
_entity.id
_entity.type
_entity.pdbx_description
1 polymer ?
#
loop_
_entity_poly.entity_id
_entity_poly.type
_entity_poly.pdbx_seq_one_letter_code
_entity_poly.pdbx_strand_id
1 'polypeptide(L)'
;RYSVYFLRKKMKFLIFGLLAFFAISIEAKYDFSETAKNCLTEIKSDEDTVRGILEEDKLFPEDNELAVKFFECMYHTNINDDNEMIVDDKMKHRVTEILTDRLDGKEKLAALIADDCLEHCKDRKGDSKGKTAIKVVNCIRERTWEYMKTKN
;
A
#
# COMPACT_ATOMS: atom_id res chain seq x y z
N ARG A 1 -27.68 -3.25 -68.88
CA ARG A 1 -26.60 -2.55 -68.12
C ARG A 1 -27.30 -1.65 -67.12
N TYR A 2 -27.52 -2.16 -65.91
CA TYR A 2 -28.25 -1.47 -64.84
C TYR A 2 -27.24 -0.93 -63.84
N SER A 3 -27.31 0.37 -63.57
CA SER A 3 -26.47 1.06 -62.59
C SER A 3 -27.18 0.97 -61.24
N VAL A 4 -26.57 0.23 -60.31
CA VAL A 4 -27.15 -0.14 -59.02
C VAL A 4 -26.36 0.59 -57.93
N TYR A 5 -27.05 1.56 -57.34
CA TYR A 5 -27.08 1.91 -55.91
C TYR A 5 -26.00 2.77 -55.23
N PHE A 6 -26.55 3.43 -54.20
CA PHE A 6 -26.00 3.78 -52.88
C PHE A 6 -25.34 5.15 -52.75
N LEU A 7 -26.08 6.11 -52.17
CA LEU A 7 -25.62 6.90 -51.01
C LEU A 7 -26.73 7.81 -50.44
N ARG A 8 -26.78 7.85 -49.09
CA ARG A 8 -27.48 8.80 -48.20
C ARG A 8 -28.96 8.55 -47.90
N LYS A 9 -29.23 7.87 -46.77
CA LYS A 9 -29.72 8.54 -45.55
C LYS A 9 -29.92 7.56 -44.39
N LYS A 10 -29.31 7.94 -43.25
CA LYS A 10 -29.71 7.61 -41.87
C LYS A 10 -29.56 6.16 -41.40
N MET A 11 -28.41 5.87 -40.81
CA MET A 11 -28.28 4.86 -39.77
C MET A 11 -27.51 5.43 -38.59
N LYS A 12 -28.14 5.38 -37.42
CA LYS A 12 -27.56 5.66 -36.12
C LYS A 12 -26.63 4.50 -35.76
N PHE A 13 -25.35 4.77 -35.59
CA PHE A 13 -24.40 3.96 -34.82
C PHE A 13 -23.46 5.01 -34.17
N LEU A 14 -23.66 5.41 -32.92
CA LEU A 14 -23.16 4.71 -31.72
C LEU A 14 -21.75 4.17 -31.93
N ILE A 15 -20.77 5.07 -31.86
CA ILE A 15 -19.43 4.73 -31.39
C ILE A 15 -19.03 5.86 -30.44
N PHE A 16 -19.27 5.61 -29.15
CA PHE A 16 -18.55 6.23 -28.04
C PHE A 16 -17.07 5.86 -28.18
N GLY A 17 -16.38 6.50 -29.12
CA GLY A 17 -14.93 6.49 -29.18
C GLY A 17 -14.46 7.72 -28.44
N LEU A 18 -14.17 7.59 -27.13
CA LEU A 18 -13.28 8.47 -26.33
C LEU A 18 -13.40 8.29 -24.80
N LEU A 19 -13.62 7.08 -24.26
CA LEU A 19 -13.55 6.88 -22.79
C LEU A 19 -13.00 5.50 -22.36
N ALA A 20 -11.91 5.02 -22.97
CA ALA A 20 -11.30 3.75 -22.56
C ALA A 20 -9.77 3.72 -22.65
N PHE A 21 -9.08 4.85 -22.44
CA PHE A 21 -7.62 4.89 -22.56
C PHE A 21 -6.81 5.37 -21.34
N PHE A 22 -7.43 5.71 -20.21
CA PHE A 22 -6.68 6.02 -18.98
C PHE A 22 -7.33 5.50 -17.70
N ALA A 23 -7.96 4.32 -17.76
CA ALA A 23 -8.00 3.46 -16.58
C ALA A 23 -6.74 2.60 -16.63
N ILE A 24 -5.57 3.21 -16.41
CA ILE A 24 -4.40 2.44 -15.98
C ILE A 24 -4.76 2.04 -14.55
N SER A 25 -5.46 0.91 -14.41
CA SER A 25 -5.52 0.18 -13.16
C SER A 25 -4.07 -0.11 -12.80
N ILE A 26 -3.51 0.67 -11.88
CA ILE A 26 -2.29 0.32 -11.17
C ILE A 26 -2.68 -0.82 -10.21
N GLU A 27 -3.07 -1.96 -10.77
CA GLU A 27 -3.08 -3.25 -10.07
C GLU A 27 -1.65 -3.79 -10.18
N ALA A 28 -0.70 -3.07 -9.59
CA ALA A 28 0.47 -3.76 -9.10
C ALA A 28 0.00 -4.56 -7.88
N LYS A 29 -0.60 -5.73 -8.14
CA LYS A 29 -0.83 -6.78 -7.14
C LYS A 29 0.53 -7.21 -6.63
N TYR A 30 1.05 -6.50 -5.64
CA TYR A 30 2.19 -6.97 -4.88
C TYR A 30 1.73 -8.21 -4.12
N ASP A 31 2.22 -9.38 -4.54
CA ASP A 31 2.07 -10.61 -3.79
C ASP A 31 2.60 -10.40 -2.38
N PHE A 32 1.94 -11.02 -1.40
CA PHE A 32 2.43 -10.98 -0.03
C PHE A 32 3.84 -11.58 0.03
N SER A 33 4.77 -10.87 0.70
CA SER A 33 6.10 -11.39 1.01
C SER A 33 6.02 -12.74 1.72
N GLU A 34 7.07 -13.56 1.69
CA GLU A 34 7.09 -14.84 2.42
C GLU A 34 6.78 -14.67 3.92
N THR A 35 7.30 -13.60 4.55
CA THR A 35 6.96 -13.27 5.94
C THR A 35 5.46 -13.06 6.12
N ALA A 36 4.82 -12.33 5.20
CA ALA A 36 3.39 -12.10 5.24
C ALA A 36 2.59 -13.39 5.03
N LYS A 37 3.02 -14.28 4.12
CA LYS A 37 2.41 -15.60 3.91
C LYS A 37 2.52 -16.51 5.13
N ASN A 38 3.66 -16.48 5.82
CA ASN A 38 3.83 -17.18 7.09
C ASN A 38 2.88 -16.63 8.16
N CYS A 39 2.75 -15.31 8.25
CA CYS A 39 1.81 -14.67 9.17
C CYS A 39 0.34 -15.02 8.87
N LEU A 40 -0.06 -15.07 7.60
CA LEU A 40 -1.41 -15.53 7.21
C LEU A 40 -1.68 -16.95 7.73
N THR A 41 -0.69 -17.84 7.62
CA THR A 41 -0.79 -19.21 8.13
C THR A 41 -0.93 -19.24 9.65
N GLU A 42 -0.14 -18.44 10.36
CA GLU A 42 -0.15 -18.36 11.82
C GLU A 42 -1.49 -17.83 12.36
N ILE A 43 -2.02 -16.77 11.75
CA ILE A 43 -3.30 -16.18 12.16
C ILE A 43 -4.52 -16.93 11.59
N LYS A 44 -4.29 -18.01 10.84
CA LYS A 44 -5.32 -18.85 10.19
C LYS A 44 -6.26 -18.04 9.30
N SER A 45 -5.69 -17.19 8.46
CA SER A 45 -6.42 -16.37 7.48
C SER A 45 -5.82 -16.53 6.08
N ASP A 46 -6.51 -15.99 5.09
CA ASP A 46 -6.10 -16.00 3.69
C ASP A 46 -5.74 -14.58 3.20
N GLU A 47 -5.04 -14.54 2.08
CA GLU A 47 -4.51 -13.29 1.52
C GLU A 47 -5.62 -12.33 1.12
N ASP A 48 -6.70 -12.83 0.50
CA ASP A 48 -7.79 -11.98 0.00
C ASP A 48 -8.55 -11.32 1.16
N THR A 49 -8.81 -12.07 2.24
CA THR A 49 -9.44 -11.55 3.45
C THR A 49 -8.61 -10.44 4.09
N VAL A 50 -7.31 -10.69 4.33
CA VAL A 50 -6.45 -9.68 4.96
C VAL A 50 -6.26 -8.48 4.03
N ARG A 51 -6.01 -8.71 2.74
CA ARG A 51 -5.87 -7.64 1.74
C ARG A 51 -7.11 -6.75 1.70
N GLY A 52 -8.31 -7.33 1.69
CA GLY A 52 -9.56 -6.58 1.72
C GLY A 52 -9.66 -5.62 2.91
N ILE A 53 -9.25 -6.07 4.10
CA ILE A 53 -9.22 -5.24 5.31
C ILE A 53 -8.17 -4.12 5.21
N LEU A 54 -7.01 -4.42 4.63
CA LEU A 54 -5.88 -3.48 4.56
C LEU A 54 -6.03 -2.43 3.45
N GLU A 55 -6.86 -2.71 2.43
CA GLU A 55 -7.10 -1.84 1.28
C GLU A 55 -8.43 -1.06 1.36
N GLU A 56 -9.30 -1.37 2.33
CA GLU A 56 -10.60 -0.68 2.53
C GLU A 56 -10.42 0.82 2.78
N ASP A 57 -9.38 1.18 3.54
CA ASP A 57 -9.12 2.54 3.95
C ASP A 57 -7.74 3.04 3.51
N LYS A 58 -7.60 4.36 3.55
CA LYS A 58 -6.31 5.02 3.35
C LYS A 58 -5.31 4.53 4.41
N LEU A 59 -5.75 4.47 5.67
CA LEU A 59 -4.96 4.03 6.82
C LEU A 59 -5.38 2.62 7.24
N PHE A 60 -4.48 1.88 7.85
CA PHE A 60 -4.80 0.55 8.35
C PHE A 60 -5.68 0.62 9.61
N PRO A 61 -6.69 -0.25 9.74
CA PRO A 61 -7.67 -0.18 10.82
C PRO A 61 -7.13 -0.69 12.16
N GLU A 62 -6.94 0.20 13.12
CA GLU A 62 -6.41 -0.11 14.47
C GLU A 62 -7.36 -0.94 15.33
N ASP A 63 -8.66 -0.89 15.06
CA ASP A 63 -9.71 -1.60 15.81
C ASP A 63 -10.08 -2.96 15.19
N ASN A 64 -9.52 -3.31 14.03
CA ASN A 64 -9.77 -4.59 13.39
C ASN A 64 -8.84 -5.67 13.98
N GLU A 65 -9.43 -6.63 14.69
CA GLU A 65 -8.68 -7.68 15.39
C GLU A 65 -7.76 -8.50 14.46
N LEU A 66 -8.22 -8.79 13.23
CA LEU A 66 -7.44 -9.56 12.27
C LEU A 66 -6.26 -8.74 11.73
N ALA A 67 -6.45 -7.46 11.46
CA ALA A 67 -5.37 -6.55 11.09
C ALA A 67 -4.34 -6.45 12.23
N VAL A 68 -4.79 -6.26 13.47
CA VAL A 68 -3.89 -6.18 14.64
C VAL A 68 -3.04 -7.44 14.76
N LYS A 69 -3.63 -8.64 14.66
CA LYS A 69 -2.88 -9.91 14.70
C LYS A 69 -1.89 -10.05 13.55
N PHE A 70 -2.30 -9.66 12.34
CA PHE A 70 -1.42 -9.70 11.17
C PHE A 70 -0.20 -8.78 11.35
N PHE A 71 -0.40 -7.54 11.80
CA PHE A 71 0.68 -6.59 12.05
C PHE A 71 1.56 -7.00 13.22
N GLU A 72 0.98 -7.59 14.26
CA GLU A 72 1.74 -8.16 15.37
C GLU A 72 2.72 -9.23 14.88
N CYS A 73 2.26 -10.18 14.07
CA CYS A 73 3.13 -11.18 13.46
C CYS A 73 4.19 -10.56 12.54
N MET A 74 3.80 -9.61 11.70
CA MET A 74 4.71 -8.98 10.73
C MET A 74 5.86 -8.20 11.38
N TYR A 75 5.63 -7.62 12.56
CA TYR A 75 6.58 -6.76 13.26
C TYR A 75 6.99 -7.31 14.64
N HIS A 76 6.76 -8.60 14.90
CA HIS A 76 7.04 -9.20 16.22
C HIS A 76 8.51 -9.04 16.67
N THR A 77 9.46 -9.01 15.73
CA THR A 77 10.89 -8.77 16.02
C THR A 77 11.25 -7.31 16.16
N ASN A 78 10.39 -6.40 15.69
CA ASN A 78 10.63 -4.97 15.66
C ASN A 78 9.88 -4.25 16.78
N ILE A 79 9.17 -4.95 17.67
CA ILE A 79 8.46 -4.32 18.80
C ILE A 79 8.82 -5.07 20.09
N ASN A 80 9.42 -4.34 21.03
CA ASN A 80 9.79 -4.89 22.33
C ASN A 80 8.56 -5.08 23.24
N ASP A 81 8.77 -5.61 24.43
CA ASP A 81 7.68 -5.89 25.39
C ASP A 81 7.06 -4.61 25.98
N ASP A 82 7.72 -3.46 25.84
CA ASP A 82 7.24 -2.13 26.24
C ASP A 82 6.48 -1.40 25.12
N ASN A 83 6.12 -2.13 24.05
CA ASN A 83 5.46 -1.61 22.85
C ASN A 83 6.27 -0.48 22.17
N GLU A 84 7.59 -0.60 22.14
CA GLU A 84 8.49 0.34 21.46
C GLU A 84 9.01 -0.26 20.16
N MET A 85 8.98 0.56 19.10
CA MET A 85 9.49 0.18 17.79
C MET A 85 11.02 0.19 17.79
N ILE A 86 11.61 -0.97 17.50
CA ILE A 86 13.03 -1.15 17.24
C ILE A 86 13.27 -0.90 15.76
N VAL A 87 13.84 0.26 15.45
CA VAL A 87 14.24 0.64 14.09
C VAL A 87 15.66 0.12 13.81
N ASP A 88 15.73 -1.09 13.26
CA ASP A 88 16.98 -1.70 12.79
C ASP A 88 17.27 -1.39 11.31
N ASP A 89 18.46 -1.75 10.84
CA ASP A 89 18.87 -1.54 9.45
C ASP A 89 17.97 -2.30 8.46
N LYS A 90 17.39 -3.43 8.88
CA LYS A 90 16.47 -4.23 8.06
C LYS A 90 15.15 -3.49 7.83
N MET A 91 14.59 -2.89 8.87
CA MET A 91 13.39 -2.05 8.79
C MET A 91 13.65 -0.82 7.93
N LYS A 92 14.77 -0.12 8.15
CA LYS A 92 15.19 1.02 7.33
C LYS A 92 15.30 0.67 5.86
N HIS A 93 15.97 -0.44 5.56
CA HIS A 93 16.12 -0.94 4.20
C HIS A 93 14.75 -1.23 3.56
N ARG A 94 13.88 -1.96 4.25
CA ARG A 94 12.54 -2.30 3.75
C ARG A 94 11.68 -1.05 3.46
N VAL A 95 11.69 -0.06 4.36
CA VAL A 95 10.97 1.19 4.13
C VAL A 95 11.56 1.95 2.94
N THR A 96 12.90 1.95 2.80
CA THR A 96 13.60 2.56 1.66
C THR A 96 13.22 1.90 0.33
N GLU A 97 13.15 0.58 0.26
CA GLU A 97 12.73 -0.15 -0.94
C GLU A 97 11.29 0.22 -1.35
N ILE A 98 10.35 0.19 -0.40
CA ILE A 98 8.95 0.57 -0.63
C ILE A 98 8.85 2.01 -1.15
N LEU A 99 9.63 2.92 -0.59
CA LEU A 99 9.65 4.32 -1.03
C LEU A 99 10.35 4.50 -2.38
N THR A 100 11.38 3.72 -2.68
CA THR A 100 12.10 3.75 -3.95
C THR A 100 11.15 3.42 -5.11
N ASP A 101 10.33 2.38 -4.94
CA ASP A 101 9.28 2.02 -5.91
C ASP A 101 8.28 3.16 -6.09
N ARG A 102 7.83 3.79 -4.99
CA ARG A 102 6.88 4.92 -5.02
C ARG A 102 7.45 6.21 -5.59
N LEU A 103 8.77 6.33 -5.63
CA LEU A 103 9.51 7.52 -6.08
C LEU A 103 10.17 7.30 -7.44
N ASP A 104 9.69 6.33 -8.22
CA ASP A 104 10.20 5.99 -9.56
C ASP A 104 11.72 5.72 -9.57
N GLY A 105 12.21 4.93 -8.60
CA GLY A 105 13.61 4.50 -8.54
C GLY A 105 14.58 5.52 -7.91
N LYS A 106 14.09 6.61 -7.30
CA LYS A 106 14.95 7.62 -6.63
C LYS A 106 15.45 7.15 -5.26
N GLU A 107 16.28 6.12 -5.25
CA GLU A 107 16.75 5.43 -4.04
C GLU A 107 17.36 6.37 -2.98
N LYS A 108 18.23 7.31 -3.37
CA LYS A 108 18.85 8.25 -2.41
C LYS A 108 17.81 9.16 -1.73
N LEU A 109 16.79 9.59 -2.47
CA LEU A 109 15.71 10.40 -1.90
C LEU A 109 14.81 9.54 -1.01
N ALA A 110 14.55 8.30 -1.44
CA ALA A 110 13.78 7.33 -0.67
C ALA A 110 14.43 7.04 0.68
N ALA A 111 15.75 6.85 0.73
CA ALA A 111 16.50 6.62 1.96
C ALA A 111 16.39 7.81 2.92
N LEU A 112 16.54 9.04 2.43
CA LEU A 112 16.38 10.26 3.24
C LEU A 112 14.96 10.40 3.82
N ILE A 113 13.94 10.10 3.02
CA ILE A 113 12.54 10.13 3.46
C ILE A 113 12.27 8.98 4.45
N ALA A 114 12.83 7.79 4.21
CA ALA A 114 12.70 6.65 5.11
C ALA A 114 13.24 6.98 6.51
N ASP A 115 14.46 7.54 6.58
CA ASP A 115 15.08 7.93 7.84
C ASP A 115 14.25 8.99 8.58
N ASP A 116 13.77 10.05 7.90
CA ASP A 116 12.91 11.08 8.54
C ASP A 116 11.60 10.47 9.06
N CYS A 117 10.93 9.67 8.23
CA CYS A 117 9.67 9.02 8.60
C CYS A 117 9.85 8.08 9.80
N LEU A 118 10.90 7.26 9.81
CA LEU A 118 11.16 6.31 10.89
C LEU A 118 11.51 7.02 12.20
N GLU A 119 12.37 8.03 12.13
CA GLU A 119 12.72 8.83 13.30
C GLU A 119 11.51 9.55 13.89
N HIS A 120 10.62 10.08 13.03
CA HIS A 120 9.40 10.75 13.45
C HIS A 120 8.35 9.80 14.04
N CYS A 121 8.26 8.57 13.54
CA CYS A 121 7.14 7.66 13.84
C CYS A 121 7.46 6.58 14.87
N LYS A 122 8.72 6.33 15.22
CA LYS A 122 9.12 5.23 16.13
C LYS A 122 8.48 5.27 17.52
N ASP A 123 8.12 6.46 18.02
CA ASP A 123 7.58 6.64 19.37
C ASP A 123 6.06 6.47 19.47
N ARG A 124 5.39 6.10 18.38
CA ARG A 124 3.94 5.85 18.38
C ARG A 124 3.62 4.54 19.11
N LYS A 125 2.90 4.63 20.24
CA LYS A 125 2.53 3.46 21.05
C LYS A 125 1.05 3.08 20.94
N GLY A 126 0.80 1.78 20.86
CA GLY A 126 -0.50 1.14 21.04
C GLY A 126 -0.59 0.39 22.38
N ASP A 127 -1.79 -0.12 22.67
CA ASP A 127 -2.08 -1.02 23.80
C ASP A 127 -1.62 -2.47 23.55
N SER A 128 -1.19 -2.79 22.33
CA SER A 128 -0.56 -4.07 21.96
C SER A 128 0.57 -3.86 20.96
N LYS A 129 1.38 -4.91 20.74
CA LYS A 129 2.42 -4.91 19.71
C LYS A 129 1.81 -4.70 18.32
N GLY A 130 0.71 -5.39 18.00
CA GLY A 130 0.01 -5.21 16.73
C GLY A 130 -0.51 -3.79 16.51
N LYS A 131 -1.13 -3.17 17.52
CA LYS A 131 -1.62 -1.78 17.40
C LYS A 131 -0.47 -0.77 17.34
N THR A 132 0.62 -1.02 18.04
CA THR A 132 1.85 -0.23 17.92
C THR A 132 2.38 -0.28 16.50
N ALA A 133 2.50 -1.46 15.90
CA ALA A 133 2.91 -1.64 14.52
C ALA A 133 2.00 -0.85 13.55
N ILE A 134 0.68 -0.98 13.70
CA ILE A 134 -0.28 -0.25 12.86
C ILE A 134 -0.08 1.26 12.98
N LYS A 135 0.01 1.80 14.20
CA LYS A 135 0.19 3.24 14.43
C LYS A 135 1.48 3.78 13.81
N VAL A 136 2.60 3.06 13.98
CA VAL A 136 3.88 3.44 13.39
C VAL A 136 3.78 3.43 11.86
N VAL A 137 3.23 2.37 11.28
CA VAL A 137 3.11 2.24 9.82
C VAL A 137 2.13 3.27 9.24
N ASN A 138 1.01 3.55 9.91
CA ASN A 138 0.09 4.62 9.54
C ASN A 138 0.78 5.98 9.54
N CYS A 139 1.53 6.29 10.60
CA CYS A 139 2.35 7.51 10.68
C CYS A 139 3.34 7.61 9.51
N ILE A 140 4.05 6.53 9.17
CA ILE A 140 4.99 6.51 8.04
C ILE A 140 4.24 6.78 6.72
N ARG A 141 3.07 6.17 6.51
CA ARG A 141 2.23 6.39 5.31
C ARG A 141 1.78 7.84 5.20
N GLU A 142 1.34 8.43 6.31
CA GLU A 142 0.94 9.84 6.36
C GLU A 142 2.07 10.78 6.00
N ARG A 143 3.22 10.64 6.67
CA ARG A 143 4.44 11.43 6.40
C ARG A 143 4.89 11.28 4.96
N THR A 144 4.89 10.05 4.43
CA THR A 144 5.21 9.79 3.03
C THR A 144 4.27 10.54 2.08
N TRP A 145 2.95 10.54 2.32
CA TRP A 145 2.03 11.30 1.49
C TRP A 145 2.22 12.80 1.58
N GLU A 146 2.57 13.33 2.75
CA GLU A 146 2.91 14.75 2.89
C GLU A 146 4.09 15.13 2.00
N TYR A 147 5.16 14.31 2.01
CA TYR A 147 6.29 14.48 1.11
C TYR A 147 5.86 14.48 -0.36
N MET A 148 5.01 13.54 -0.76
CA MET A 148 4.55 13.43 -2.15
C MET A 148 3.65 14.60 -2.57
N LYS A 149 2.82 15.14 -1.66
CA LYS A 149 1.95 16.29 -1.95
C LYS A 149 2.71 17.58 -2.19
N THR A 150 3.83 17.80 -1.49
CA THR A 150 4.64 19.04 -1.64
C THR A 150 5.41 19.14 -2.97
N LYS A 151 5.36 18.10 -3.81
CA LYS A 151 6.07 18.02 -5.10
C LYS A 151 5.15 18.10 -6.34
N ASN A 152 3.84 18.19 -6.14
CA ASN A 152 2.83 18.50 -7.17
C ASN A 152 2.31 19.93 -6.99
#